data_AF-A0A420Y2X0-F1
#
_entry.id   AF-A0A420Y2X0-F1
#
_cell.length_a   1.000
_cell.length_b   1.000
_cell.length_c   1.000
_cell.angle_alpha   90.00
_cell.angle_beta   90.00
_cell.angle_gamma   90.00
#
_symmetry.space_group_name_H-M   'P 1'
#
loop_
_entity.id
_entity.type
_entity.pdbx_description
1 polymer ?
#
loop_
_entity_poly.entity_id
_entity_poly.type
_entity_poly.pdbx_seq_one_letter_code
_entity_poly.pdbx_strand_id
1 'polypeptide(L)'
;MEQSHVIFKLADAYRKNILAAHITTHTHSSWLLLNTGKMGGLQHYKMALDPAIVRLANMQTNRYKYFRWTPRTARIAFTWVFVVPSIVGYLSYKTDGLWDFRAKRKGDLIVER
;
A
#
# COMPACT_ATOMS: atom_id res chain seq x y z
N MET A 1 -4.30 -29.84 -71.67
CA MET A 1 -4.23 -28.52 -71.00
C MET A 1 -4.73 -28.55 -69.55
N GLU A 2 -5.36 -29.63 -69.09
CA GLU A 2 -5.96 -29.69 -67.75
C GLU A 2 -4.94 -29.85 -66.61
N GLN A 3 -3.84 -30.57 -66.87
CA GLN A 3 -2.78 -30.84 -65.89
C GLN A 3 -2.03 -29.57 -65.42
N SER A 4 -1.91 -28.54 -66.28
CA SER A 4 -1.23 -27.30 -65.89
C SER A 4 -2.05 -26.43 -64.93
N HIS A 5 -3.39 -26.49 -65.00
CA HIS A 5 -4.27 -25.74 -64.10
C HIS A 5 -4.25 -26.27 -62.66
N VAL A 6 -4.14 -27.58 -62.50
CA VAL A 6 -4.06 -28.23 -61.17
C VAL A 6 -2.75 -27.88 -60.47
N ILE A 7 -1.64 -27.88 -61.21
CA ILE A 7 -0.32 -27.51 -60.68
C ILE A 7 -0.28 -26.04 -60.26
N PHE A 8 -0.89 -25.12 -61.04
CA PHE A 8 -0.98 -23.72 -60.65
C PHE A 8 -1.82 -23.49 -59.39
N LYS A 9 -2.92 -24.22 -59.21
CA LYS A 9 -3.74 -24.16 -57.98
C LYS A 9 -2.99 -24.71 -56.77
N LEU A 10 -2.26 -25.81 -56.94
CA LEU A 10 -1.40 -26.38 -55.89
C LEU A 10 -0.27 -25.43 -55.51
N ALA A 11 0.38 -24.78 -56.48
CA ALA A 11 1.44 -23.81 -56.22
C ALA A 11 0.92 -22.57 -55.48
N ASP A 12 -0.25 -22.05 -55.85
CA ASP A 12 -0.86 -20.89 -55.17
C ASP A 12 -1.36 -21.25 -53.75
N ALA A 13 -1.91 -22.45 -53.57
CA ALA A 13 -2.29 -22.97 -52.25
C ALA A 13 -1.06 -23.19 -51.34
N TYR A 14 0.02 -23.75 -51.88
CA TYR A 14 1.27 -23.95 -51.16
C TYR A 14 1.93 -22.61 -50.79
N ARG A 15 1.92 -21.64 -51.71
CA ARG A 15 2.40 -20.27 -51.46
C ARG A 15 1.59 -19.58 -50.36
N LYS A 16 0.26 -19.68 -50.37
CA LYS A 16 -0.61 -19.11 -49.32
C LYS A 16 -0.39 -19.76 -47.95
N ASN A 17 -0.19 -21.09 -47.90
CA ASN A 17 0.12 -21.78 -46.65
C ASN A 17 1.49 -21.41 -46.07
N ILE A 18 2.52 -21.26 -46.92
CA ILE A 18 3.85 -20.81 -46.48
C ILE A 18 3.80 -19.38 -45.97
N LEU A 19 3.10 -18.48 -46.66
CA LEU A 19 2.95 -17.09 -46.24
C LEU A 19 2.13 -16.97 -44.95
N ALA A 20 1.08 -17.77 -44.78
CA ALA A 20 0.29 -17.82 -43.55
C ALA A 20 1.11 -18.36 -42.36
N ALA A 21 1.95 -19.39 -42.59
CA ALA A 21 2.84 -19.94 -41.56
C ALA A 21 3.91 -18.92 -41.12
N HIS A 22 4.49 -18.17 -42.08
CA HIS A 22 5.48 -17.15 -41.79
C HIS A 22 4.88 -15.95 -41.02
N ILE A 23 3.65 -15.53 -41.34
CA ILE A 23 2.97 -14.42 -40.64
C ILE A 23 2.49 -14.82 -39.23
N THR A 24 2.08 -16.08 -39.04
CA THR A 24 1.56 -16.59 -37.76
C THR A 24 2.65 -16.75 -36.69
N THR A 25 3.91 -17.00 -37.08
CA THR A 25 5.02 -17.13 -36.13
C THR A 25 5.45 -15.79 -35.50
N HIS A 26 5.09 -14.66 -36.10
CA HIS A 26 5.40 -13.32 -35.57
C HIS A 26 4.29 -12.71 -34.71
N THR A 27 3.07 -13.27 -34.73
CA THR A 27 1.93 -12.77 -33.95
C THR A 27 1.68 -13.56 -32.66
N HIS A 28 2.05 -14.84 -32.61
CA HIS A 28 1.97 -15.64 -31.36
C HIS A 28 3.02 -15.26 -30.31
N SER A 29 4.17 -14.72 -30.73
CA SER A 29 5.22 -14.28 -29.82
C SER A 29 4.90 -12.94 -29.14
N SER A 30 4.01 -12.10 -29.69
CA SER A 30 3.62 -10.82 -29.07
C SER A 30 2.57 -11.00 -27.95
N TRP A 31 1.60 -11.91 -28.13
CA TRP A 31 0.58 -12.22 -27.11
C TRP A 31 1.12 -12.96 -25.88
N LEU A 32 2.18 -13.77 -26.05
CA LEU A 32 2.85 -14.45 -24.93
C LEU A 32 3.76 -13.51 -24.11
N LEU A 33 4.21 -12.39 -24.70
CA LEU A 33 5.03 -11.38 -24.02
C LEU A 33 4.20 -10.39 -23.20
N LEU A 34 2.91 -10.20 -23.51
CA LEU A 34 2.01 -9.33 -22.72
C LEU A 34 1.52 -10.00 -21.41
N ASN A 35 1.54 -11.33 -21.33
CA ASN A 35 1.04 -12.09 -20.17
C ASN A 35 2.14 -12.62 -19.24
N THR A 36 3.41 -12.45 -19.61
CA THR A 36 4.52 -12.66 -18.67
C THR A 36 4.89 -11.31 -18.09
N GLY A 37 4.46 -11.05 -16.85
CA GLY A 37 4.80 -9.85 -16.07
C GLY A 37 6.30 -9.77 -15.78
N LYS A 38 7.14 -9.60 -16.81
CA LYS A 38 8.51 -9.14 -16.68
C LYS A 38 8.44 -7.66 -16.33
N MET A 39 8.22 -7.39 -15.05
CA MET A 39 8.47 -6.09 -14.46
C MET A 39 9.94 -5.76 -14.77
N GLY A 40 10.17 -4.89 -15.75
CA GLY A 40 11.49 -4.43 -16.20
C GLY A 40 12.19 -3.52 -15.19
N GLY A 41 12.05 -3.80 -13.90
CA GLY A 41 12.80 -3.13 -12.85
C GLY A 41 14.21 -3.72 -12.78
N LEU A 42 15.21 -2.86 -12.79
CA LEU A 42 16.58 -3.22 -12.41
C LEU A 42 16.53 -3.96 -11.05
N GLN A 43 17.13 -5.15 -10.96
CA GLN A 43 17.17 -5.92 -9.72
C GLN A 43 18.09 -5.23 -8.70
N HIS A 44 17.55 -4.21 -8.04
CA HIS A 44 18.20 -3.55 -6.91
C HIS A 44 18.37 -4.61 -5.83
N TYR A 45 19.58 -4.68 -5.25
CA TYR A 45 19.98 -5.66 -4.25
C TYR A 45 18.81 -6.01 -3.32
N LYS A 46 18.24 -7.21 -3.53
CA LYS A 46 17.32 -7.84 -2.59
C LYS A 46 18.14 -8.02 -1.32
N MET A 47 18.00 -7.09 -0.38
CA MET A 47 18.46 -7.32 0.98
C MET A 47 17.91 -8.68 1.39
N ALA A 48 18.77 -9.58 1.85
CA ALA A 48 18.35 -10.86 2.40
C ALA A 48 17.55 -10.54 3.67
N LEU A 49 16.24 -10.42 3.52
CA LEU A 49 15.34 -10.14 4.61
C LEU A 49 15.31 -11.38 5.50
N ASP A 50 15.78 -11.24 6.73
CA ASP A 50 15.67 -12.29 7.73
C ASP A 50 14.17 -12.62 7.93
N PRO A 51 13.76 -13.89 7.78
CA PRO A 51 12.38 -14.30 8.02
C PRO A 51 11.84 -13.85 9.38
N ALA A 52 12.68 -13.71 10.41
CA ALA A 52 12.22 -13.26 11.72
C ALA A 52 11.81 -11.77 11.71
N ILE A 53 12.58 -10.90 11.06
CA ILE A 53 12.25 -9.47 10.91
C ILE A 53 10.98 -9.29 10.07
N VAL A 54 10.86 -10.04 8.98
CA VAL A 54 9.66 -10.02 8.13
C VAL A 54 8.42 -10.46 8.93
N ARG A 55 8.55 -11.49 9.76
CA ARG A 55 7.47 -11.95 10.64
C ARG A 55 7.11 -10.91 11.69
N LEU A 56 8.09 -10.27 12.32
CA LEU A 56 7.85 -9.20 13.29
C LEU A 56 7.10 -8.02 12.68
N ALA A 57 7.54 -7.55 11.51
CA ALA A 57 6.87 -6.49 10.77
C ALA A 57 5.41 -6.88 10.48
N ASN A 58 5.18 -8.10 9.97
CA ASN A 58 3.85 -8.61 9.72
C ASN A 58 2.99 -8.69 11.00
N MET A 59 3.53 -9.11 12.14
CA MET A 59 2.79 -9.15 13.42
C MET A 59 2.47 -7.75 13.95
N GLN A 60 3.36 -6.77 13.76
CA GLN A 60 3.14 -5.39 14.17
C GLN A 60 2.05 -4.73 13.31
N THR A 61 2.15 -4.84 11.98
CA THR A 61 1.17 -4.25 11.05
C THR A 61 -0.21 -4.90 11.20
N ASN A 62 -0.29 -6.22 11.36
CA ASN A 62 -1.57 -6.94 11.49
C ASN A 62 -2.12 -6.99 12.93
N ARG A 63 -1.53 -6.25 13.88
CA ARG A 63 -1.92 -6.32 15.30
C ARG A 63 -3.40 -6.00 15.54
N TYR A 64 -3.97 -5.08 14.76
CA TYR A 64 -5.37 -4.69 14.85
C TYR A 64 -6.35 -5.84 14.54
N LYS A 65 -5.94 -6.81 13.71
CA LYS A 65 -6.77 -7.98 13.35
C LYS A 65 -6.99 -8.92 14.52
N TYR A 66 -6.02 -8.99 15.43
CA TYR A 66 -6.05 -9.89 16.59
C TYR A 66 -6.46 -9.17 17.88
N PHE A 67 -6.92 -7.92 17.78
CA PHE A 67 -7.33 -7.14 18.94
C PHE A 67 -8.63 -7.68 19.55
N ARG A 68 -8.72 -7.64 20.88
CA ARG A 68 -9.88 -8.10 21.65
C ARG A 68 -10.19 -7.09 22.76
N TRP A 69 -11.48 -6.79 22.94
CA TRP A 69 -11.95 -5.99 24.07
C TRP A 69 -11.95 -6.84 25.34
N THR A 70 -10.89 -6.70 26.13
CA THR A 70 -10.78 -7.30 27.47
C THR A 70 -11.01 -6.21 28.51
N PRO A 71 -11.46 -6.53 29.74
CA PRO A 71 -11.68 -5.52 30.78
C PRO A 71 -10.41 -4.73 31.14
N ARG A 72 -9.21 -5.27 30.88
CA ARG A 72 -7.95 -4.53 31.04
C ARG A 72 -7.75 -3.53 29.91
N THR A 73 -7.83 -3.97 28.65
CA THR A 73 -7.58 -3.10 27.49
C THR A 73 -8.64 -2.02 27.34
N ALA A 74 -9.91 -2.34 27.63
CA ALA A 74 -10.99 -1.38 27.66
C ALA A 74 -10.71 -0.24 28.63
N ARG A 75 -10.40 -0.55 29.91
CA ARG A 75 -10.09 0.48 30.91
C ARG A 75 -8.95 1.39 30.47
N ILE A 76 -7.86 0.83 29.96
CA ILE A 76 -6.71 1.63 29.48
C ILE A 76 -7.14 2.55 28.34
N ALA A 77 -7.85 2.03 27.34
CA ALA A 77 -8.33 2.83 26.21
C ALA A 77 -9.26 3.97 26.68
N PHE A 78 -10.22 3.67 27.56
CA PHE A 78 -11.14 4.68 28.09
C PHE A 78 -10.42 5.76 28.90
N THR A 79 -9.44 5.39 29.74
CA THR A 79 -8.67 6.37 30.53
C THR A 79 -7.94 7.35 29.63
N TRP A 80 -7.25 6.86 28.60
CA TRP A 80 -6.44 7.72 27.74
C TRP A 80 -7.26 8.55 26.75
N VAL A 81 -8.39 8.02 26.25
CA VAL A 81 -9.23 8.73 25.28
C VAL A 81 -10.16 9.73 25.95
N PHE A 82 -10.70 9.41 27.14
CA PHE A 82 -11.70 10.25 27.79
C PHE A 82 -11.18 10.92 29.05
N VAL A 83 -10.64 10.16 30.00
CA VAL A 83 -10.32 10.68 31.34
C VAL A 83 -9.22 11.74 31.26
N VAL A 84 -8.10 11.43 30.61
CA VAL A 84 -6.97 12.36 30.52
C VAL A 84 -7.34 13.64 29.75
N PRO A 85 -7.92 13.57 28.53
CA PRO A 85 -8.32 14.80 27.82
C PRO A 85 -9.39 15.59 28.53
N SER A 86 -10.32 14.94 29.25
CA SER A 86 -11.36 15.66 30.01
C SER A 86 -10.78 16.41 31.21
N ILE A 87 -9.84 15.80 31.94
CA ILE A 87 -9.16 16.48 33.06
C ILE A 87 -8.37 17.68 32.53
N VAL A 88 -7.59 17.48 31.48
CA VAL A 88 -6.80 18.56 30.87
C VAL A 88 -7.72 19.67 30.37
N GLY A 89 -8.77 19.33 29.61
CA GLY A 89 -9.73 20.31 29.09
C GLY A 89 -10.43 21.08 30.22
N TYR A 90 -10.89 20.39 31.27
CA TYR A 90 -11.53 21.04 32.42
C TYR A 90 -10.59 22.01 33.13
N LEU A 91 -9.34 21.60 33.38
CA LEU A 91 -8.33 22.48 33.97
C LEU A 91 -8.06 23.67 33.05
N SER A 92 -7.83 23.44 31.76
CA SER A 92 -7.63 24.50 30.77
C SER A 92 -8.75 25.51 30.80
N TYR A 93 -10.03 25.10 30.76
CA TYR A 93 -11.16 26.03 30.84
C TYR A 93 -11.24 26.82 32.14
N LYS A 94 -10.72 26.29 33.25
CA LYS A 94 -10.70 26.99 34.54
C LYS A 94 -9.50 27.91 34.70
N THR A 95 -8.38 27.59 34.06
CA THR A 95 -7.15 28.37 34.14
C THR A 95 -7.01 29.38 32.99
N ASP A 96 -7.85 29.26 31.96
CA ASP A 96 -7.84 30.15 30.81
C ASP A 96 -8.19 31.58 31.25
N GLY A 97 -7.33 32.53 30.92
CA GLY A 97 -7.43 33.94 31.34
C GLY A 97 -7.25 34.20 32.84
N LEU A 98 -6.99 33.18 33.66
CA LEU A 98 -6.92 33.35 35.13
C LEU A 98 -5.59 33.96 35.58
N TRP A 99 -4.52 33.82 34.80
CA TRP A 99 -3.17 34.25 35.19
C TRP A 99 -2.67 35.37 34.30
N ASP A 100 -2.54 36.58 34.87
CA ASP A 100 -1.85 37.70 34.22
C ASP A 100 -0.49 37.92 34.89
N PHE A 101 0.57 37.66 34.13
CA PHE A 101 1.95 37.85 34.55
C PHE A 101 2.52 39.21 34.13
N ARG A 102 1.74 40.05 33.45
CA ARG A 102 2.25 41.30 32.89
C ARG A 102 2.55 42.32 34.00
N ALA A 103 3.81 42.71 34.10
CA ALA A 103 4.32 43.74 35.02
C ALA A 103 4.06 43.50 36.53
N LYS A 104 3.77 42.27 36.95
CA LYS A 104 3.58 41.90 38.36
C LYS A 104 4.91 41.93 39.14
N ARG A 105 4.90 42.45 40.38
CA ARG A 105 6.06 42.52 41.30
C ARG A 105 5.91 41.54 42.45
N LYS A 106 7.00 41.30 43.21
CA LYS A 106 6.99 40.41 44.38
C LYS A 106 5.89 40.85 45.37
N GLY A 107 4.93 39.96 45.62
CA GLY A 107 3.82 40.19 46.55
C GLY A 107 2.51 40.66 45.92
N ASP A 108 2.45 40.92 44.61
CA ASP A 108 1.19 41.25 43.91
C ASP A 108 0.40 39.98 43.53
N LEU A 109 -0.92 40.08 43.48
CA LEU A 109 -1.82 38.99 43.08
C LEU A 109 -1.71 38.77 41.57
N ILE A 110 -1.39 37.52 41.20
CA ILE A 110 -1.21 37.05 39.82
C ILE A 110 -2.54 36.55 39.22
N VAL A 111 -3.51 36.27 40.08
CA VAL A 111 -4.81 35.71 39.69
C VAL A 111 -5.78 36.84 39.30
N GLU A 112 -6.32 36.78 38.09
CA GLU A 112 -7.50 37.53 37.68
C GLU A 112 -8.72 36.66 38.02
N ARG A 113 -9.68 37.18 38.80
CA ARG A 113 -10.80 36.39 39.35
C ARG A 113 -12.13 36.79 38.76
#